data_AF-A0A364VA23-F1
#
_entry.id   AF-A0A364VA23-F1
#
_cell.length_a   1.000
_cell.length_b   1.000
_cell.length_c   1.000
_cell.angle_alpha   90.00
_cell.angle_beta   90.00
_cell.angle_gamma   90.00
#
_symmetry.space_group_name_H-M   'P 1'
#
loop_
_entity.id
_entity.type
_entity.pdbx_description
1 polymer ?
#
loop_
_entity_poly.entity_id
_entity_poly.type
_entity_poly.pdbx_seq_one_letter_code
_entity_poly.pdbx_strand_id
1 'polypeptide(L)'
;MTRTARTPRTARMRRVTRAAAAACAALTITTGAGGLIPAGLNPLSPPPAHAGPGTDLGAIRADSGENGPFRTVGRWVVDGSGKVVIPHGENIANKRAPYTVDALGVTEEDAAFLASHGFNSVRLAVLWVGVEPTPGTYDDAYLSNVKKTVEMFHRHGMSTVVEFHQDAWSEKYNGDGAPEWAS
;
A
#
# COMPACT_ATOMS: atom_id res chain seq x y z
N MET A 1 -1.38 46.84 50.94
CA MET A 1 -1.19 46.58 49.50
C MET A 1 -0.35 45.32 49.34
N THR A 2 -1.03 44.18 49.20
CA THR A 2 -0.47 42.82 49.32
C THR A 2 0.01 42.34 47.96
N ARG A 3 1.31 42.01 47.85
CA ARG A 3 1.99 41.62 46.60
C ARG A 3 1.80 40.12 46.33
N THR A 4 0.97 39.77 45.36
CA THR A 4 0.78 38.38 44.90
C THR A 4 1.95 37.95 44.02
N ALA A 5 2.67 36.91 44.46
CA ALA A 5 3.79 36.31 43.73
C ALA A 5 3.28 35.41 42.59
N ARG A 6 3.88 35.55 41.40
CA ARG A 6 3.53 34.84 40.16
C ARG A 6 4.45 33.61 40.01
N THR A 7 3.88 32.42 39.91
CA THR A 7 4.59 31.14 39.72
C THR A 7 5.08 31.01 38.27
N PRO A 8 6.32 30.56 37.99
CA PRO A 8 6.80 30.40 36.62
C PRO A 8 6.34 29.06 36.01
N ARG A 9 5.77 29.12 34.79
CA ARG A 9 5.45 27.95 33.95
C ARG A 9 6.74 27.35 33.39
N THR A 10 7.04 26.10 33.73
CA THR A 10 8.08 25.31 33.09
C THR A 10 7.55 24.74 31.77
N ALA A 11 8.13 25.17 30.65
CA ALA A 11 7.86 24.61 29.33
C ALA A 11 8.60 23.28 29.19
N ARG A 12 7.85 22.17 29.06
CA ARG A 12 8.42 20.84 28.85
C ARG A 12 8.60 20.61 27.34
N MET A 13 9.83 20.70 26.88
CA MET A 13 10.26 20.49 25.49
C MET A 13 10.05 19.02 25.11
N ARG A 14 9.13 18.72 24.19
CA ARG A 14 8.95 17.38 23.62
C ARG A 14 10.05 17.14 22.58
N ARG A 15 10.94 16.17 22.85
CA ARG A 15 11.92 15.69 21.87
C ARG A 15 11.17 14.82 20.86
N VAL A 16 11.19 15.24 19.60
CA VAL A 16 10.77 14.43 18.45
C VAL A 16 12.00 13.65 18.00
N THR A 17 12.02 12.34 18.24
CA THR A 17 13.02 11.44 17.65
C THR A 17 12.44 10.83 16.38
N ARG A 18 12.95 11.31 15.23
CA ARG A 18 12.88 10.64 13.93
C ARG A 18 13.95 9.54 13.85
N ALA A 19 13.63 8.47 13.10
CA ALA A 19 14.48 7.44 12.46
C ALA A 19 13.97 6.03 12.81
N ALA A 20 13.90 5.06 11.91
CA ALA A 20 14.65 4.88 10.68
C ALA A 20 13.85 4.10 9.63
N ALA A 21 14.01 4.50 8.37
CA ALA A 21 13.81 3.66 7.20
C ALA A 21 15.05 2.79 6.96
N ALA A 22 14.84 1.62 6.36
CA ALA A 22 15.70 0.90 5.40
C ALA A 22 15.79 -0.60 5.67
N ALA A 23 15.44 -1.41 4.67
CA ALA A 23 16.39 -2.34 4.03
C ALA A 23 15.74 -3.06 2.83
N CYS A 24 16.07 -2.61 1.61
CA CYS A 24 16.02 -3.47 0.43
C CYS A 24 17.25 -4.36 0.44
N ALA A 25 17.06 -5.68 0.38
CA ALA A 25 18.12 -6.62 0.04
C ALA A 25 17.68 -7.43 -1.19
N ALA A 26 18.21 -7.08 -2.35
CA ALA A 26 18.12 -7.91 -3.55
C ALA A 26 19.28 -8.92 -3.51
N LEU A 27 18.94 -10.21 -3.44
CA LEU A 27 19.88 -11.32 -3.50
C LEU A 27 20.11 -11.70 -4.97
N THR A 28 21.30 -11.43 -5.50
CA THR A 28 21.73 -11.91 -6.83
C THR A 28 22.31 -13.32 -6.70
N ILE A 29 21.63 -14.31 -7.29
CA ILE A 29 22.16 -15.66 -7.49
C ILE A 29 22.83 -15.70 -8.87
N THR A 30 24.15 -15.80 -8.91
CA THR A 30 24.92 -16.07 -10.14
C THR A 30 25.05 -17.57 -10.34
N THR A 31 24.28 -18.14 -11.27
CA THR A 31 24.53 -19.50 -11.78
C THR A 31 25.39 -19.41 -13.04
N GLY A 32 26.61 -19.92 -12.96
CA GLY A 32 27.49 -20.09 -14.11
C GLY A 32 27.08 -21.32 -14.93
N ALA A 33 26.89 -21.14 -16.23
CA ALA A 33 26.88 -22.21 -17.21
C ALA A 33 27.66 -21.73 -18.44
N GLY A 34 28.87 -22.26 -18.58
CA GLY A 34 29.68 -22.08 -19.78
C GLY A 34 29.06 -22.87 -20.94
N GLY A 35 28.70 -22.15 -22.00
CA GLY A 35 28.33 -22.71 -23.29
C GLY A 35 28.98 -21.87 -24.39
N LEU A 36 29.71 -22.52 -25.30
CA LEU A 36 30.32 -21.88 -26.46
C LEU A 36 29.27 -21.17 -27.32
N ILE A 37 29.49 -19.89 -27.66
CA ILE A 37 28.72 -19.17 -28.66
C ILE A 37 29.45 -19.27 -30.01
N PRO A 38 28.81 -19.76 -31.08
CA PRO A 38 29.39 -19.68 -32.42
C PRO A 38 29.42 -18.22 -32.88
N ALA A 39 30.58 -17.79 -33.41
CA ALA A 39 30.76 -16.46 -33.96
C ALA A 39 29.78 -16.23 -35.13
N GLY A 40 28.80 -15.34 -34.95
CA GLY A 40 27.86 -15.00 -36.02
C GLY A 40 26.57 -14.24 -35.64
N LEU A 41 26.25 -14.03 -34.37
CA LEU A 41 25.03 -13.31 -33.97
C LEU A 41 25.34 -12.02 -33.22
N ASN A 42 25.01 -10.91 -33.85
CA ASN A 42 25.12 -9.55 -33.34
C ASN A 42 24.04 -9.32 -32.24
N PRO A 43 24.38 -9.11 -30.96
CA PRO A 43 23.41 -9.11 -29.86
C PRO A 43 22.66 -7.79 -29.66
N LEU A 44 22.74 -6.85 -30.62
CA LEU A 44 22.20 -5.49 -30.44
C LEU A 44 20.82 -5.24 -31.09
N SER A 45 20.10 -6.29 -31.50
CA SER A 45 18.70 -6.11 -31.91
C SER A 45 17.78 -6.37 -30.72
N PRO A 46 17.02 -5.37 -30.22
CA PRO A 46 15.96 -5.65 -29.26
C PRO A 46 14.95 -6.61 -29.89
N PRO A 47 14.38 -7.56 -29.12
CA PRO A 47 13.34 -8.42 -29.64
C PRO A 47 12.18 -7.56 -30.15
N PRO A 48 11.49 -7.97 -31.23
CA PRO A 48 10.32 -7.25 -31.71
C PRO A 48 9.32 -7.14 -30.56
N ALA A 49 8.95 -5.91 -30.23
CA ALA A 49 7.85 -5.65 -29.33
C ALA A 49 6.64 -6.42 -29.85
N HIS A 50 6.17 -7.41 -29.09
CA HIS A 50 4.88 -8.01 -29.33
C HIS A 50 3.84 -6.93 -29.01
N ALA A 51 3.58 -6.08 -29.99
CA ALA A 51 2.39 -5.25 -30.02
C ALA A 51 1.21 -6.21 -30.13
N GLY A 52 0.66 -6.60 -28.97
CA GLY A 52 -0.71 -7.11 -28.93
C GLY A 52 -1.61 -6.11 -29.66
N PRO A 53 -2.74 -6.56 -30.23
CA PRO A 53 -3.60 -5.74 -31.09
C PRO A 53 -3.80 -4.36 -30.44
N GLY A 54 -3.37 -3.32 -31.18
CA GLY A 54 -3.35 -1.96 -30.70
C GLY A 54 -4.71 -1.61 -30.13
N THR A 55 -4.78 -1.50 -28.81
CA THR A 55 -6.00 -1.06 -28.16
C THR A 55 -6.12 0.41 -28.50
N ASP A 56 -7.07 0.75 -29.37
CA ASP A 56 -7.38 2.12 -29.72
C ASP A 56 -7.74 2.87 -28.45
N LEU A 57 -6.80 3.66 -27.93
CA LEU A 57 -7.00 4.50 -26.74
C LEU A 57 -8.08 5.57 -27.00
N GLY A 58 -8.42 5.83 -28.27
CA GLY A 58 -9.54 6.68 -28.66
C GLY A 58 -10.91 6.07 -28.38
N ALA A 59 -10.99 4.75 -28.12
CA ALA A 59 -12.24 4.06 -27.76
C ALA A 59 -12.50 4.04 -26.24
N ILE A 60 -11.65 4.67 -25.42
CA ILE A 60 -11.85 4.80 -23.98
C ILE A 60 -12.97 5.82 -23.72
N ARG A 61 -14.22 5.41 -23.95
CA ARG A 61 -15.38 6.19 -23.49
C ARG A 61 -15.40 6.18 -21.97
N ALA A 62 -15.41 7.37 -21.38
CA ALA A 62 -15.70 7.59 -19.97
C ALA A 62 -17.14 7.14 -19.71
N ASP A 63 -17.31 5.87 -19.37
CA ASP A 63 -18.53 5.43 -18.71
C ASP A 63 -18.23 5.45 -17.23
N SER A 64 -18.77 6.44 -16.51
CA SER A 64 -18.81 6.45 -15.05
C SER A 64 -19.83 5.42 -14.55
N GLY A 65 -19.74 4.20 -15.09
CA GLY A 65 -20.63 3.09 -14.82
C GLY A 65 -20.37 2.49 -13.45
N GLU A 66 -21.28 1.62 -13.03
CA GLU A 66 -21.40 0.94 -11.72
C GLU A 66 -20.12 0.27 -11.18
N ASN A 67 -19.02 0.24 -11.93
CA ASN A 67 -17.76 -0.48 -11.65
C ASN A 67 -16.71 0.34 -10.88
N GLY A 68 -17.08 1.50 -10.32
CA GLY A 68 -16.15 2.36 -9.58
C GLY A 68 -15.19 3.14 -10.48
N PRO A 69 -14.25 3.91 -9.90
CA PRO A 69 -13.47 4.90 -10.64
C PRO A 69 -12.37 4.30 -11.51
N PHE A 70 -12.11 2.99 -11.46
CA PHE A 70 -11.03 2.33 -12.21
C PHE A 70 -11.55 1.14 -13.01
N ARG A 71 -11.02 0.96 -14.22
CA ARG A 71 -11.24 -0.24 -15.04
C ARG A 71 -9.99 -0.59 -15.83
N THR A 72 -9.97 -1.79 -16.39
CA THR A 72 -8.89 -2.20 -17.30
C THR A 72 -9.28 -1.95 -18.76
N VAL A 73 -8.32 -1.48 -19.55
CA VAL A 73 -8.41 -1.37 -21.02
C VAL A 73 -7.13 -1.94 -21.61
N GLY A 74 -7.24 -3.15 -22.18
CA GLY A 74 -6.07 -3.92 -22.59
C GLY A 74 -5.14 -4.14 -21.39
N ARG A 75 -3.90 -3.66 -21.49
CA ARG A 75 -2.89 -3.74 -20.41
C ARG A 75 -2.94 -2.60 -19.39
N TRP A 76 -3.81 -1.61 -19.59
CA TRP A 76 -3.80 -0.38 -18.81
C TRP A 76 -4.90 -0.40 -17.76
N VAL A 77 -4.61 0.16 -16.59
CA VAL A 77 -5.64 0.62 -15.67
C VAL A 77 -5.97 2.06 -16.05
N VAL A 78 -7.26 2.37 -16.20
CA VAL A 78 -7.75 3.71 -16.54
C VAL A 78 -8.76 4.20 -15.54
N ASP A 79 -8.80 5.51 -15.32
CA ASP A 79 -9.78 6.15 -14.43
C ASP A 79 -11.14 6.39 -15.12
N GLY A 80 -12.10 6.93 -14.35
CA GLY A 80 -13.43 7.32 -14.85
C GLY A 80 -13.41 8.38 -15.95
N SER A 81 -12.32 9.15 -16.08
CA SER A 81 -12.11 10.10 -17.18
C SER A 81 -11.43 9.48 -18.41
N GLY A 82 -11.03 8.22 -18.32
CA GLY A 82 -10.34 7.48 -19.37
C GLY A 82 -8.83 7.70 -19.42
N LYS A 83 -8.21 8.33 -18.40
CA LYS A 83 -6.76 8.49 -18.34
C LYS A 83 -6.11 7.24 -17.80
N VAL A 84 -4.93 6.89 -18.33
CA VAL A 84 -4.09 5.82 -17.76
C VAL A 84 -3.61 6.23 -16.37
N VAL A 85 -3.76 5.31 -15.42
CA VAL A 85 -3.33 5.48 -14.04
C VAL A 85 -2.02 4.74 -13.82
N ILE A 86 -1.03 5.43 -13.27
CA ILE A 86 0.24 4.84 -12.84
C ILE A 86 0.34 5.03 -11.32
N PRO A 87 0.13 3.96 -10.53
CA PRO A 87 0.18 4.06 -9.07
C PRO A 87 1.64 4.13 -8.59
N HIS A 88 1.93 5.19 -7.84
CA HIS A 88 3.14 5.32 -7.04
C HIS A 88 2.70 5.49 -5.59
N GLY A 89 3.14 4.58 -4.72
CA GLY A 89 2.56 4.45 -3.40
C GLY A 89 3.45 3.77 -2.39
N GLU A 90 2.93 3.67 -1.17
CA GLU A 90 3.56 3.00 -0.04
C GLU A 90 2.72 1.81 0.42
N ASN A 91 3.37 0.83 1.06
CA ASN A 91 2.69 -0.27 1.74
C ASN A 91 2.50 0.09 3.21
N ILE A 92 1.27 -0.05 3.71
CA ILE A 92 0.95 0.23 5.10
C ILE A 92 0.32 -1.03 5.69
N ALA A 93 1.01 -1.63 6.66
CA ALA A 93 0.60 -2.89 7.25
C ALA A 93 0.86 -2.94 8.76
N ASN A 94 -0.20 -3.16 9.54
CA ASN A 94 -0.09 -3.56 10.93
C ASN A 94 -0.34 -5.05 11.09
N LYS A 95 0.74 -5.80 11.34
CA LYS A 95 0.73 -7.27 11.36
C LYS A 95 0.49 -7.85 12.75
N ARG A 96 0.24 -7.01 13.76
CA ARG A 96 0.04 -7.42 15.16
C ARG A 96 -1.17 -6.71 15.76
N ALA A 97 -1.82 -7.38 16.70
CA ALA A 97 -2.98 -6.82 17.38
C ALA A 97 -2.60 -5.52 18.15
N PRO A 98 -3.49 -4.51 18.17
CA PRO A 98 -4.75 -4.43 17.44
C PRO A 98 -4.49 -4.04 15.98
N TYR A 99 -4.84 -4.92 15.03
CA TYR A 99 -4.40 -4.96 13.61
C TYR A 99 -4.72 -3.72 12.74
N THR A 100 -5.24 -2.65 13.34
CA THR A 100 -5.56 -1.40 12.67
C THR A 100 -4.31 -0.53 12.49
N VAL A 101 -4.26 0.28 11.43
CA VAL A 101 -3.05 1.08 11.15
C VAL A 101 -2.95 2.34 12.01
N ASP A 102 -4.06 2.81 12.58
CA ASP A 102 -4.04 3.88 13.60
C ASP A 102 -3.33 3.43 14.88
N ALA A 103 -3.33 2.13 15.19
CA ALA A 103 -2.54 1.56 16.28
C ALA A 103 -1.03 1.60 16.02
N LEU A 104 -0.61 1.66 14.74
CA LEU A 104 0.77 1.97 14.36
C LEU A 104 1.08 3.47 14.44
N GLY A 105 0.07 4.30 14.68
CA GLY A 105 0.19 5.75 14.69
C GLY A 105 0.06 6.40 13.31
N VAL A 106 -0.50 5.71 12.31
CA VAL A 106 -0.81 6.33 11.01
C VAL A 106 -1.91 7.36 11.20
N THR A 107 -1.66 8.61 10.77
CA THR A 107 -2.61 9.73 10.90
C THR A 107 -2.87 10.46 9.59
N GLU A 108 -3.75 11.47 9.65
CA GLU A 108 -4.03 12.38 8.53
C GLU A 108 -2.77 13.13 8.08
N GLU A 109 -1.85 13.44 9.00
CA GLU A 109 -0.58 14.08 8.69
C GLU A 109 0.32 13.19 7.81
N ASP A 110 0.29 11.87 7.99
CA ASP A 110 1.04 10.94 7.13
C ASP A 110 0.44 10.89 5.72
N ALA A 111 -0.89 10.89 5.62
CA ALA A 111 -1.58 10.97 4.32
C ALA A 111 -1.25 12.28 3.58
N ALA A 112 -1.29 13.41 4.29
CA ALA A 112 -0.90 14.70 3.74
C ALA A 112 0.59 14.73 3.33
N PHE A 113 1.47 14.12 4.12
CA PHE A 113 2.88 14.00 3.80
C PHE A 113 3.11 13.18 2.52
N LEU A 114 2.47 12.03 2.37
CA LEU A 114 2.60 11.22 1.16
C LEU A 114 2.08 11.99 -0.07
N ALA A 115 0.90 12.61 0.03
CA ALA A 115 0.34 13.40 -1.05
C ALA A 115 1.25 14.59 -1.44
N SER A 116 1.85 15.28 -0.47
CA SER A 116 2.77 16.39 -0.75
C SER A 116 4.06 15.96 -1.45
N HIS A 117 4.41 14.68 -1.41
CA HIS A 117 5.56 14.09 -2.10
C HIS A 117 5.18 13.42 -3.43
N GLY A 118 3.93 13.58 -3.88
CA GLY A 118 3.46 13.10 -5.18
C GLY A 118 3.05 11.62 -5.21
N PHE A 119 2.94 10.96 -4.05
CA PHE A 119 2.32 9.65 -3.98
C PHE A 119 0.82 9.76 -4.26
N ASN A 120 0.28 8.81 -5.02
CA ASN A 120 -1.12 8.78 -5.44
C ASN A 120 -1.82 7.44 -5.12
N SER A 121 -1.15 6.56 -4.40
CA SER A 121 -1.69 5.26 -4.02
C SER A 121 -1.13 4.76 -2.69
N VAL A 122 -1.89 3.91 -2.01
CA VAL A 122 -1.44 3.12 -0.85
C VAL A 122 -1.90 1.67 -1.02
N ARG A 123 -1.04 0.73 -0.64
CA ARG A 123 -1.41 -0.68 -0.47
C ARG A 123 -1.65 -0.90 1.02
N LEU A 124 -2.92 -0.99 1.39
CA LEU A 124 -3.36 -1.13 2.78
C LEU A 124 -3.59 -2.61 3.09
N ALA A 125 -2.75 -3.16 3.96
CA ALA A 125 -2.91 -4.52 4.42
C ALA A 125 -4.11 -4.64 5.37
N VAL A 126 -4.91 -5.67 5.11
CA VAL A 126 -6.02 -6.15 5.92
C VAL A 126 -5.70 -7.61 6.26
N LEU A 127 -5.84 -8.01 7.52
CA LEU A 127 -5.54 -9.37 7.93
C LEU A 127 -6.85 -10.13 8.13
N TRP A 128 -6.91 -11.39 7.67
CA TRP A 128 -8.10 -12.23 7.87
C TRP A 128 -8.43 -12.39 9.36
N VAL A 129 -7.43 -12.54 10.22
CA VAL A 129 -7.63 -12.58 11.68
C VAL A 129 -8.29 -11.31 12.24
N GLY A 130 -8.09 -10.15 11.60
CA GLY A 130 -8.79 -8.92 11.95
C GLY A 130 -10.22 -8.87 11.40
N VAL A 131 -10.44 -9.40 10.19
CA VAL A 131 -11.77 -9.43 9.55
C VAL A 131 -12.71 -10.42 10.21
N GLU A 132 -12.24 -11.63 10.52
CA GLU A 132 -13.03 -12.75 11.03
C GLU A 132 -12.29 -13.42 12.21
N PRO A 133 -12.28 -12.79 13.41
CA PRO A 133 -11.52 -13.30 14.55
C PRO A 133 -11.98 -14.68 15.03
N THR A 134 -13.25 -15.03 14.80
CA THR A 134 -13.82 -16.35 15.06
C THR A 134 -14.67 -16.78 13.86
N PRO A 135 -14.83 -18.10 13.59
CA PRO A 135 -15.51 -18.58 12.39
C PRO A 135 -16.92 -17.99 12.23
N GLY A 136 -17.20 -17.39 11.09
CA GLY A 136 -18.49 -16.79 10.74
C GLY A 136 -18.82 -15.48 11.46
N THR A 137 -17.91 -14.93 12.28
CA THR A 137 -18.13 -13.67 13.00
C THR A 137 -17.18 -12.60 12.51
N TYR A 138 -17.72 -11.60 11.81
CA TYR A 138 -16.96 -10.48 11.27
C TYR A 138 -16.84 -9.34 12.28
N ASP A 139 -15.66 -8.72 12.37
CA ASP A 139 -15.42 -7.58 13.24
C ASP A 139 -15.76 -6.25 12.53
N ASP A 140 -16.98 -5.77 12.74
CA ASP A 140 -17.45 -4.50 12.18
C ASP A 140 -16.64 -3.28 12.67
N ALA A 141 -16.05 -3.34 13.86
CA ALA A 141 -15.23 -2.25 14.37
C ALA A 141 -13.89 -2.18 13.62
N TYR A 142 -13.27 -3.33 13.36
CA TYR A 142 -12.09 -3.44 12.51
C TYR A 142 -12.38 -2.98 11.08
N LEU A 143 -13.46 -3.47 10.46
CA LEU A 143 -13.85 -3.06 9.10
C LEU A 143 -14.18 -1.56 9.02
N SER A 144 -14.81 -0.99 10.04
CA SER A 144 -15.05 0.45 10.15
C SER A 144 -13.76 1.25 10.24
N ASN A 145 -12.74 0.73 10.94
CA ASN A 145 -11.42 1.35 10.99
C ASN A 145 -10.73 1.33 9.62
N VAL A 146 -10.70 0.17 8.95
CA VAL A 146 -10.18 0.04 7.58
C VAL A 146 -10.85 1.02 6.63
N LYS A 147 -12.18 1.14 6.69
CA LYS A 147 -12.93 2.12 5.89
C LYS A 147 -12.49 3.56 6.17
N LYS A 148 -12.34 3.96 7.45
CA LYS A 148 -11.87 5.31 7.81
C LYS A 148 -10.47 5.59 7.28
N THR A 149 -9.57 4.61 7.33
CA THR A 149 -8.23 4.71 6.75
C THR A 149 -8.28 4.90 5.23
N VAL A 150 -9.09 4.11 4.52
CA VAL A 150 -9.28 4.27 3.07
C VAL A 150 -9.83 5.66 2.75
N GLU A 151 -10.85 6.11 3.48
CA GLU A 151 -11.44 7.44 3.29
C GLU A 151 -10.45 8.56 3.59
N MET A 152 -9.56 8.38 4.56
CA MET A 152 -8.48 9.32 4.87
C MET A 152 -7.54 9.48 3.67
N PHE A 153 -6.96 8.39 3.15
CA PHE A 153 -6.11 8.48 1.97
C PHE A 153 -6.85 9.01 0.74
N HIS A 154 -8.12 8.66 0.58
CA HIS A 154 -8.95 9.16 -0.51
C HIS A 154 -9.14 10.68 -0.47
N ARG A 155 -9.34 11.29 0.72
CA ARG A 155 -9.42 12.76 0.86
C ARG A 155 -8.16 13.48 0.41
N HIS A 156 -7.01 12.81 0.42
CA HIS A 156 -5.72 13.32 -0.06
C HIS A 156 -5.44 12.96 -1.53
N GLY A 157 -6.45 12.50 -2.27
CA GLY A 157 -6.32 12.18 -3.70
C GLY A 157 -5.60 10.86 -3.98
N MET A 158 -5.46 9.99 -2.97
CA MET A 158 -4.78 8.71 -3.12
C MET A 158 -5.79 7.57 -3.32
N SER A 159 -5.48 6.68 -4.25
CA SER A 159 -6.17 5.40 -4.42
C SER A 159 -5.70 4.38 -3.37
N THR A 160 -6.56 3.44 -2.97
CA THR A 160 -6.16 2.37 -2.03
C THR A 160 -6.37 1.00 -2.64
N VAL A 161 -5.31 0.19 -2.62
CA VAL A 161 -5.40 -1.26 -2.85
C VAL A 161 -5.60 -1.92 -1.49
N VAL A 162 -6.80 -2.45 -1.25
CA VAL A 162 -7.08 -3.27 -0.06
C VAL A 162 -6.51 -4.66 -0.31
N GLU A 163 -5.55 -5.07 0.51
CA GLU A 163 -4.83 -6.31 0.34
C GLU A 163 -5.02 -7.23 1.54
N PHE A 164 -5.49 -8.44 1.31
CA PHE A 164 -5.52 -9.49 2.33
C PHE A 164 -4.11 -10.06 2.55
N HIS A 165 -3.46 -9.59 3.61
CA HIS A 165 -2.06 -9.88 3.91
C HIS A 165 -1.89 -11.19 4.68
N GLN A 166 -0.79 -11.88 4.40
CA GLN A 166 -0.24 -12.93 5.24
C GLN A 166 1.27 -13.05 5.02
N ASP A 167 1.99 -13.36 6.10
CA ASP A 167 3.33 -13.93 6.05
C ASP A 167 3.33 -15.22 6.87
N ALA A 168 3.86 -16.31 6.31
CA ALA A 168 3.90 -17.61 6.98
C ALA A 168 2.53 -18.04 7.58
N TRP A 169 1.45 -17.73 6.86
CA TRP A 169 0.06 -18.08 7.13
C TRP A 169 -0.58 -17.47 8.38
N SER A 170 -0.02 -17.67 9.58
CA SER A 170 -0.67 -17.32 10.84
C SER A 170 0.32 -17.09 11.98
N GLU A 171 -0.11 -16.35 13.01
CA GLU A 171 0.64 -16.15 14.25
C GLU A 171 0.99 -17.47 14.97
N LYS A 172 0.18 -18.52 14.79
CA LYS A 172 0.46 -19.89 15.25
C LYS A 172 1.83 -20.41 14.78
N TYR A 173 2.29 -19.94 13.62
CA TYR A 173 3.55 -20.32 12.99
C TYR A 173 4.58 -19.18 13.00
N ASN A 174 4.44 -18.24 13.95
CA ASN A 174 5.19 -16.98 14.02
C ASN A 174 4.99 -16.03 12.83
N GLY A 175 4.00 -16.30 11.99
CA GLY A 175 3.57 -15.46 10.87
C GLY A 175 2.51 -14.42 11.26
N ASP A 176 1.67 -14.09 10.28
CA ASP A 176 0.48 -13.26 10.37
C ASP A 176 -0.48 -13.54 9.19
N GLY A 177 -1.71 -13.04 9.30
CA GLY A 177 -2.72 -13.12 8.25
C GLY A 177 -3.95 -13.91 8.67
N ALA A 178 -3.86 -15.25 8.67
CA ALA A 178 -4.97 -16.14 9.01
C ALA A 178 -5.18 -16.26 10.53
N PRO A 179 -6.45 -16.33 11.00
CA PRO A 179 -6.75 -16.59 12.39
C PRO A 179 -6.34 -18.02 12.79
N GLU A 180 -6.14 -18.24 14.09
CA GLU A 180 -5.71 -19.54 14.60
C GLU A 180 -6.72 -20.66 14.30
N TRP A 181 -8.03 -20.36 14.30
CA TRP A 181 -9.07 -21.35 13.98
C TRP A 181 -9.01 -21.88 12.54
N ALA A 182 -8.34 -21.15 11.64
CA ALA A 182 -8.10 -21.53 10.25
C ALA A 182 -6.67 -22.07 10.02
N SER A 183 -5.95 -22.42 11.08
CA SER A 183 -4.52 -22.78 11.05
C SER A 183 -4.21 -24.11 11.72
#